data_AF-A0A938NIT9-F1
#
_entry.id   AF-A0A938NIT9-F1
#
_cell.length_a   1.000
_cell.length_b   1.000
_cell.length_c   1.000
_cell.angle_alpha   90.00
_cell.angle_beta   90.00
_cell.angle_gamma   90.00
#
_symmetry.space_group_name_H-M   'P 1'
#
loop_
_entity.id
_entity.type
_entity.pdbx_description
1 polymer ?
#
loop_
_entity_poly.entity_id
_entity_poly.type
_entity_poly.pdbx_seq_one_letter_code
_entity_poly.pdbx_strand_id
1 'polypeptide(L)'
;MMWTPRVNAVLGSIVVTVGFWLTWGEMSPALMVGLALGVAVALDWLGSTIARVWAWATLLLGLESLAWPIVTMVRIRMTSAEPSDQEMGLILTAVLFGLFSSIFWLTFSYGIFKRMVKQDSSPKQG
;
A
#
# COMPACT_ATOMS: atom_id res chain seq x y z
N MET A 1 19.20 13.36 -16.62
CA MET A 1 17.96 13.49 -15.80
C MET A 1 17.16 12.18 -15.74
N MET A 2 17.79 11.00 -15.56
CA MET A 2 17.09 9.69 -15.43
C MET A 2 17.07 9.15 -14.00
N TRP A 3 17.61 9.90 -13.04
CA TRP A 3 17.77 9.46 -11.64
C TRP A 3 16.50 9.69 -10.80
N THR A 4 15.74 10.74 -11.10
CA THR A 4 14.57 11.16 -10.32
C THR A 4 13.46 10.09 -10.24
N PRO A 5 13.09 9.39 -11.33
CA PRO A 5 12.06 8.34 -11.27
C PRO A 5 12.51 7.14 -10.43
N ARG A 6 13.77 6.70 -10.56
CA ARG A 6 14.32 5.55 -9.82
C ARG A 6 14.40 5.81 -8.33
N VAL A 7 14.81 7.02 -7.91
CA VAL A 7 14.81 7.41 -6.49
C VAL A 7 13.38 7.38 -5.93
N ASN A 8 12.38 7.83 -6.70
CA ASN A 8 10.98 7.76 -6.27
C ASN A 8 10.45 6.32 -6.20
N ALA A 9 10.89 5.42 -7.08
CA ALA A 9 10.55 4.01 -7.01
C ALA A 9 11.10 3.34 -5.74
N VAL A 10 12.34 3.67 -5.36
CA VAL A 10 12.94 3.23 -4.09
C VAL A 10 12.15 3.79 -2.90
N LEU A 11 11.82 5.08 -2.90
CA LEU A 11 11.02 5.68 -1.83
C LEU A 11 9.63 5.06 -1.72
N GLY A 12 8.96 4.84 -2.85
CA GLY A 12 7.66 4.17 -2.89
C GLY A 12 7.73 2.73 -2.38
N SER A 13 8.78 2.00 -2.74
CA SER A 13 9.06 0.65 -2.21
C SER A 13 9.26 0.66 -0.70
N ILE A 14 10.04 1.60 -0.17
CA ILE A 14 10.25 1.76 1.27
C ILE A 14 8.91 2.02 1.96
N VAL A 15 8.10 2.93 1.43
CA VAL A 15 6.80 3.29 2.00
C VAL A 15 5.86 2.07 2.06
N VAL A 16 5.75 1.31 0.97
CA VAL A 16 4.93 0.09 0.94
C VAL A 16 5.48 -0.98 1.90
N THR A 17 6.80 -1.17 1.93
CA THR A 17 7.43 -2.16 2.82
C THR A 17 7.25 -1.81 4.28
N VAL A 18 7.34 -0.52 4.64
CA VAL A 18 7.11 -0.04 6.01
C VAL A 18 5.64 -0.23 6.40
N GLY A 19 4.69 0.03 5.50
CA GLY A 19 3.29 -0.34 5.70
C GLY A 19 3.18 -1.82 6.08
N PHE A 20 3.76 -2.68 5.24
CA PHE A 20 3.73 -4.13 5.41
C PHE A 20 4.35 -4.60 6.72
N TRP A 21 5.45 -3.95 7.13
CA TRP A 21 6.10 -4.21 8.40
C TRP A 21 5.18 -3.90 9.59
N LEU A 22 4.55 -2.73 9.60
CA LEU A 22 3.65 -2.31 10.68
C LEU A 22 2.42 -3.23 10.78
N THR A 23 1.92 -3.69 9.64
CA THR A 23 0.77 -4.58 9.53
C THR A 23 1.04 -5.99 10.05
N TRP A 24 2.22 -6.55 9.73
CA TRP A 24 2.52 -7.96 9.98
C TRP A 24 3.39 -8.24 11.21
N GLY A 25 4.13 -7.25 11.73
CA GLY A 25 4.82 -7.27 13.02
C GLY A 25 5.98 -8.27 13.21
N GLU A 26 5.92 -9.43 12.55
CA GLU A 26 6.84 -10.56 12.72
C GLU A 26 7.13 -11.27 11.38
N MET A 27 7.56 -10.53 10.37
CA MET A 27 8.12 -11.17 9.17
C MET A 27 9.63 -11.32 9.29
N SER A 28 10.14 -12.44 8.75
CA SER A 28 11.57 -12.65 8.58
C SER A 28 12.20 -11.47 7.81
N PRO A 29 13.36 -10.96 8.25
CA PRO A 29 14.07 -9.90 7.55
C PRO A 29 14.31 -10.22 6.06
N ALA A 30 14.53 -11.49 5.74
CA ALA A 30 14.71 -11.94 4.36
C ALA A 30 13.43 -11.76 3.50
N LEU A 31 12.26 -12.01 4.08
CA LEU A 31 10.97 -11.79 3.41
C LEU A 31 10.73 -10.30 3.16
N MET A 32 11.07 -9.43 4.11
CA MET A 32 10.95 -7.98 3.91
C MET A 32 11.89 -7.44 2.86
N VAL A 33 13.14 -7.91 2.83
CA VAL A 33 14.08 -7.53 1.76
C VAL A 33 13.56 -8.03 0.40
N GLY A 34 13.06 -9.26 0.34
CA GLY A 34 12.43 -9.80 -0.87
C GLY A 34 11.22 -8.98 -1.33
N LEU A 35 10.33 -8.60 -0.40
CA LEU A 35 9.15 -7.77 -0.67
C LEU A 35 9.57 -6.37 -1.16
N ALA A 36 10.51 -5.72 -0.47
CA ALA A 36 11.00 -4.40 -0.84
C ALA A 36 11.61 -4.38 -2.24
N LEU A 37 12.42 -5.40 -2.57
CA LEU A 37 13.00 -5.57 -3.90
C LEU A 37 11.94 -5.88 -4.94
N GLY A 38 10.99 -6.77 -4.63
CA GLY A 38 9.88 -7.11 -5.52
C GLY A 38 9.00 -5.90 -5.85
N VAL A 39 8.65 -5.11 -4.83
CA VAL A 39 7.87 -3.87 -5.01
C VAL A 39 8.70 -2.82 -5.75
N ALA A 40 10.00 -2.68 -5.47
CA ALA A 40 10.87 -1.74 -6.19
C ALA A 40 10.97 -2.09 -7.67
N VAL A 41 11.18 -3.37 -8.00
CA VAL A 41 11.21 -3.86 -9.39
C VAL A 41 9.85 -3.67 -10.05
N ALA A 42 8.75 -4.01 -9.37
CA ALA A 42 7.41 -3.80 -9.89
C ALA A 42 7.16 -2.31 -10.16
N LEU A 43 7.50 -1.41 -9.24
CA LEU A 43 7.33 0.03 -9.42
C LEU A 43 8.20 0.60 -10.54
N ASP A 44 9.44 0.11 -10.70
CA ASP A 44 10.32 0.49 -11.81
C ASP A 44 9.76 0.00 -13.16
N TRP A 45 9.13 -1.19 -13.18
CA TRP A 45 8.52 -1.77 -14.38
C TRP A 45 7.17 -1.11 -14.73
N LEU A 46 6.37 -0.75 -13.72
CA LEU A 46 5.07 -0.12 -13.89
C LEU A 46 5.16 1.40 -14.10
N GLY A 47 6.23 2.06 -13.66
CA GLY A 47 6.30 3.52 -13.54
C GLY A 47 7.40 4.20 -14.37
N SER A 48 7.07 4.65 -15.59
CA SER A 48 7.98 5.54 -16.35
C SER A 48 7.99 6.99 -15.83
N THR A 49 7.05 7.36 -14.95
CA THR A 49 6.90 8.71 -14.40
C THR A 49 6.68 8.69 -12.89
N ILE A 50 7.11 9.75 -12.21
CA ILE A 50 6.99 9.92 -10.74
C ILE A 50 5.54 9.77 -10.29
N ALA A 51 4.60 10.38 -11.01
CA ALA A 51 3.17 10.30 -10.70
C ALA A 51 2.66 8.85 -10.74
N ARG A 52 3.11 8.05 -11.71
CA ARG A 52 2.69 6.66 -11.84
C ARG A 52 3.23 5.78 -10.73
N VAL A 53 4.49 5.99 -10.32
CA VAL A 53 5.09 5.29 -9.17
C VAL A 53 4.27 5.54 -7.90
N TRP A 54 3.94 6.80 -7.60
CA TRP A 54 3.16 7.14 -6.41
C TRP A 54 1.70 6.70 -6.49
N ALA A 55 1.10 6.69 -7.68
CA ALA A 55 -0.24 6.14 -7.88
C ALA A 55 -0.29 4.65 -7.50
N TRP A 56 0.70 3.86 -7.95
CA TRP A 56 0.81 2.45 -7.58
C TRP A 56 1.20 2.24 -6.12
N ALA A 57 2.14 3.00 -5.57
CA ALA A 57 2.55 2.87 -4.17
C ALA A 57 1.36 3.13 -3.21
N THR A 58 0.57 4.17 -3.48
CA THR A 58 -0.62 4.50 -2.68
C THR A 58 -1.77 3.51 -2.91
N LEU A 59 -1.89 2.94 -4.10
CA LEU A 59 -2.82 1.83 -4.34
C LEU A 59 -2.47 0.62 -3.45
N LEU A 60 -1.19 0.22 -3.45
CA LEU A 60 -0.70 -0.90 -2.66
C LEU A 60 -0.91 -0.66 -1.16
N LEU A 61 -0.56 0.52 -0.65
CA LEU A 61 -0.85 0.90 0.74
C LEU A 61 -2.34 0.82 1.09
N GLY A 62 -3.21 1.26 0.17
CA GLY A 62 -4.65 1.22 0.37
C GLY A 62 -5.20 -0.21 0.44
N LEU A 63 -4.70 -1.10 -0.44
CA LEU A 63 -5.04 -2.52 -0.42
C LEU A 63 -4.51 -3.22 0.82
N GLU A 64 -3.28 -2.92 1.21
CA GLU A 64 -2.66 -3.48 2.40
C GLU A 64 -3.41 -3.08 3.67
N SER A 65 -3.81 -1.80 3.76
CA SER A 65 -4.62 -1.29 4.87
C SER A 65 -5.97 -2.02 4.98
N LEU A 66 -6.59 -2.46 3.87
CA LEU A 66 -7.80 -3.32 3.91
C LEU A 66 -7.50 -4.75 4.30
N ALA A 67 -6.34 -5.27 3.91
CA ALA A 67 -5.96 -6.63 4.25
C ALA A 67 -5.79 -6.79 5.76
N TRP A 68 -5.33 -5.75 6.46
CA TRP A 68 -5.07 -5.81 7.90
C TRP A 68 -6.28 -6.24 8.76
N PRO A 69 -7.46 -5.60 8.69
CA PRO A 69 -8.63 -6.03 9.46
C PRO A 69 -9.09 -7.44 9.08
N ILE A 70 -8.99 -7.82 7.80
CA ILE A 70 -9.35 -9.16 7.33
C ILE A 70 -8.43 -10.21 7.97
N VAL A 71 -7.12 -9.99 7.91
CA VAL A 71 -6.11 -10.89 8.50
C VAL A 71 -6.30 -10.97 10.02
N THR A 72 -6.60 -9.85 10.68
CA THR A 72 -6.86 -9.79 12.13
C THR A 72 -8.07 -10.66 12.50
N MET A 73 -9.19 -10.53 11.78
CA MET A 73 -10.38 -11.36 11.99
C MET A 73 -10.09 -12.85 11.74
N VAL A 74 -9.33 -13.18 10.69
CA VAL A 74 -8.95 -14.57 10.38
C VAL A 74 -8.07 -15.16 11.47
N ARG A 75 -7.05 -14.44 11.96
CA ARG A 75 -6.17 -14.90 13.05
C ARG A 75 -6.97 -15.19 14.32
N ILE A 76 -7.87 -14.29 14.71
CA ILE A 76 -8.68 -14.46 15.92
C ILE A 76 -9.62 -15.66 15.77
N ARG A 77 -10.29 -15.80 14.60
CA ARG A 77 -11.14 -16.95 14.29
C ARG A 77 -10.42 -18.30 14.30
N MET A 78 -9.15 -18.33 13.90
CA MET A 78 -8.35 -19.55 13.92
C MET A 78 -7.89 -19.93 15.34
N THR A 79 -7.85 -18.97 16.26
CA THR A 79 -7.33 -19.16 17.62
C THR A 79 -8.45 -19.44 18.62
N SER A 80 -9.62 -18.82 18.44
CA SER A 80 -10.73 -18.87 19.38
C SER A 80 -12.08 -18.96 18.65
N ALA A 81 -12.99 -19.82 19.14
CA ALA A 81 -14.35 -19.94 18.58
C ALA A 81 -15.21 -18.69 18.86
N GLU A 82 -14.98 -18.05 20.02
CA GLU A 82 -15.63 -16.82 20.43
C GLU A 82 -14.55 -15.79 20.81
N PRO A 83 -14.56 -14.59 20.20
CA PRO A 83 -13.54 -13.57 20.49
C PRO A 83 -13.74 -12.98 21.89
N SER A 84 -12.67 -12.91 22.66
CA SER A 84 -12.63 -12.21 23.94
C SER A 84 -12.81 -10.70 23.78
N ASP A 85 -13.15 -9.98 24.86
CA ASP A 85 -13.30 -8.51 24.85
C ASP A 85 -12.04 -7.79 24.33
N GLN A 86 -10.86 -8.31 24.66
CA GLN A 86 -9.58 -7.77 24.19
C GLN A 86 -9.39 -7.97 22.68
N GLU A 87 -9.73 -9.16 22.17
CA GLU A 87 -9.66 -9.47 20.74
C GLU A 87 -10.70 -8.68 19.94
N MET A 88 -11.89 -8.46 20.50
CA MET A 88 -12.92 -7.61 19.91
C MET A 88 -12.43 -6.15 19.80
N GLY A 89 -11.73 -5.65 20.83
CA GLY A 89 -11.07 -4.33 20.78
C GLY A 89 -9.99 -4.24 19.70
N LEU A 90 -9.21 -5.30 19.48
CA LEU A 90 -8.23 -5.38 18.40
C LEU A 90 -8.89 -5.39 17.02
N ILE A 91 -9.97 -6.14 16.83
CA ILE A 91 -10.73 -6.15 15.57
C ILE A 91 -11.28 -4.74 15.28
N LEU A 92 -11.90 -4.09 16.26
CA LEU A 92 -12.44 -2.75 16.08
C LEU A 92 -11.34 -1.75 15.70
N THR A 93 -10.19 -1.80 16.40
CA THR A 93 -9.03 -0.95 16.09
C THR A 93 -8.52 -1.23 14.68
N ALA A 94 -8.37 -2.50 14.31
CA ALA A 94 -7.91 -2.90 12.99
C ALA A 94 -8.87 -2.45 11.87
N VAL A 95 -10.17 -2.57 12.10
CA VAL A 95 -11.20 -2.11 11.16
C VAL A 95 -11.18 -0.59 11.04
N LEU A 96 -11.16 0.14 12.15
CA LEU A 96 -11.14 1.61 12.11
C LEU A 96 -9.90 2.10 11.36
N PHE A 97 -8.70 1.78 11.85
CA PHE A 97 -7.46 2.29 11.24
C PHE A 97 -7.24 1.73 9.83
N GLY A 98 -7.49 0.44 9.60
CA GLY A 98 -7.32 -0.19 8.30
C GLY A 98 -8.28 0.35 7.24
N LEU A 99 -9.57 0.47 7.58
CA LEU A 99 -10.58 0.99 6.63
C LEU A 99 -10.39 2.48 6.36
N PHE A 100 -10.16 3.31 7.39
CA PHE A 100 -9.91 4.75 7.19
C PHE A 100 -8.64 5.00 6.37
N SER A 101 -7.54 4.32 6.73
CA SER A 101 -6.28 4.41 5.97
C SER A 101 -6.49 3.95 4.52
N SER A 102 -7.21 2.85 4.31
CA SER A 102 -7.48 2.36 2.96
C SER A 102 -8.22 3.37 2.10
N ILE A 103 -9.35 3.89 2.58
CA ILE A 103 -10.16 4.84 1.82
C ILE A 103 -9.32 6.06 1.46
N PHE A 104 -8.51 6.56 2.40
CA PHE A 104 -7.60 7.66 2.16
C PHE A 104 -6.61 7.36 1.02
N TRP A 105 -5.86 6.26 1.11
CA TRP A 105 -4.83 5.91 0.13
C TRP A 105 -5.40 5.54 -1.24
N LEU A 106 -6.53 4.82 -1.29
CA LEU A 106 -7.21 4.49 -2.53
C LEU A 106 -7.76 5.73 -3.23
N THR A 107 -8.33 6.68 -2.48
CA THR A 107 -8.82 7.94 -3.03
C THR A 107 -7.66 8.76 -3.60
N PHE A 108 -6.54 8.82 -2.89
CA PHE A 108 -5.36 9.54 -3.34
C PHE A 108 -4.76 8.91 -4.61
N SER A 109 -4.63 7.57 -4.64
CA SER A 109 -4.21 6.82 -5.82
C SER A 109 -5.09 7.10 -7.03
N TYR A 110 -6.41 7.00 -6.85
CA TYR A 110 -7.40 7.31 -7.89
C TYR A 110 -7.25 8.75 -8.41
N GLY A 111 -7.06 9.72 -7.52
CA GLY A 111 -6.84 11.12 -7.88
C GLY A 111 -5.62 11.32 -8.78
N ILE A 112 -4.51 10.62 -8.48
CA ILE A 112 -3.29 10.68 -9.30
C ILE A 112 -3.54 10.02 -10.67
N PHE A 113 -4.14 8.82 -10.71
CA PHE A 113 -4.48 8.15 -11.97
C PHE A 113 -5.38 9.00 -12.85
N LYS A 114 -6.44 9.58 -12.27
CA LYS A 114 -7.36 10.48 -12.99
C LYS A 114 -6.64 11.69 -13.57
N ARG A 115 -5.70 12.29 -12.81
CA ARG A 115 -4.90 13.42 -13.30
C ARG A 115 -3.99 13.05 -14.45
N MET A 116 -3.35 11.88 -14.40
CA MET A 116 -2.51 11.38 -15.50
C MET A 116 -3.32 11.18 -16.77
N VAL A 117 -4.47 10.50 -16.68
CA VAL A 117 -5.38 10.30 -17.82
C VAL A 117 -5.82 11.63 -18.44
N LYS A 118 -6.10 12.64 -17.61
CA LYS A 118 -6.48 13.99 -18.08
C LYS A 118 -5.33 14.73 -18.78
N GLN A 119 -4.08 14.54 -18.35
CA GLN A 119 -2.91 15.10 -19.01
C GLN A 119 -2.65 14.46 -20.37
N ASP A 120 -2.82 13.14 -20.49
CA ASP A 120 -2.63 12.41 -21.76
C ASP A 120 -3.68 12.75 -22.82
N SER A 121 -4.87 13.20 -22.39
CA SER A 121 -6.00 13.54 -23.26
C SER A 121 -6.14 15.03 -23.58
N SER A 122 -5.28 15.90 -23.02
CA SER A 122 -5.21 17.31 -23.44
C SER A 122 -4.39 17.43 -24.72
N PRO A 123 -4.90 18.06 -25.80
CA PRO A 123 -4.13 18.27 -27.01
C PRO A 123 -2.88 19.08 -26.66
N LYS A 124 -1.71 18.66 -27.16
CA LYS A 124 -0.52 19.50 -27.15
C LYS A 124 -0.86 20.76 -27.96
N GLN A 125 -1.19 21.86 -27.28
CA GLN A 125 -1.14 23.17 -27.89
C GLN A 125 0.34 23.54 -28.01
N GLY A 126 0.87 23.39 -29.22
CA GLY A 126 2.26 23.63 -29.60
C GLY A 126 2.48 23.13 -31.00
#